data_AF-A0A7S2D4D2-F1
#
_entry.id   AF-A0A7S2D4D2-F1
#
_cell.length_a   1.000
_cell.length_b   1.000
_cell.length_c   1.000
_cell.angle_alpha   90.00
_cell.angle_beta   90.00
_cell.angle_gamma   90.00
#
_symmetry.space_group_name_H-M   'P 1'
#
loop_
_entity.id
_entity.type
_entity.pdbx_description
1 polymer ?
#
loop_
_entity_poly.entity_id
_entity_poly.type
_entity_poly.pdbx_seq_one_letter_code
_entity_poly.pdbx_strand_id
1 'polypeptide(L)'
;LVLSCLHYLEVVNISKTQIVGDLSVFKSTPQLRKLSLFGCSGITGDITVFENTPQLQLLDLYMCSRLTGSLNFVKYLSQLSNLTLDSSMITGNFSFLKHSTKLKEIRFGSMQLGGNLSIFQGCNRLQVLVILSDRKVNGTIKVFSGCKNLHE
;
A
#
# COMPACT_ATOMS: atom_id res chain seq x y z
N LEU A 1 1.57 -23.62 -2.34
CA LEU A 1 0.70 -23.39 -3.51
C LEU A 1 1.37 -22.36 -4.39
N VAL A 2 1.70 -22.69 -5.63
CA VAL A 2 2.32 -21.76 -6.57
C VAL A 2 1.20 -21.10 -7.37
N LEU A 3 0.86 -19.84 -7.04
CA LEU A 3 -0.18 -19.08 -7.77
C LEU A 3 0.33 -18.55 -9.12
N SER A 4 1.60 -18.78 -9.48
CA SER A 4 2.19 -18.29 -10.73
C SER A 4 1.54 -18.84 -12.00
N CYS A 5 0.69 -19.86 -11.90
CA CYS A 5 -0.08 -20.41 -13.02
C CYS A 5 -1.49 -19.79 -13.16
N LEU A 6 -1.91 -18.94 -12.22
CA LEU A 6 -3.25 -18.35 -12.19
C LEU A 6 -3.25 -16.98 -12.89
N HIS A 7 -3.00 -16.99 -14.20
CA HIS A 7 -2.92 -15.78 -15.03
C HIS A 7 -4.22 -14.95 -15.06
N TYR A 8 -5.34 -15.53 -14.63
CA TYR A 8 -6.66 -14.89 -14.53
C TYR A 8 -7.06 -14.51 -13.10
N LEU A 9 -6.15 -14.63 -12.13
CA LEU A 9 -6.47 -14.32 -10.74
C LEU A 9 -6.68 -12.82 -10.57
N GLU A 10 -7.93 -12.41 -10.38
CA GLU A 10 -8.29 -10.99 -10.21
C GLU A 10 -8.42 -10.58 -8.74
N VAL A 11 -8.88 -11.49 -7.88
CA VAL A 11 -9.20 -11.18 -6.48
C VAL A 11 -8.67 -12.26 -5.57
N VAL A 12 -7.94 -11.84 -4.55
CA VAL A 12 -7.52 -12.69 -3.43
C VAL A 12 -7.88 -11.98 -2.14
N ASN A 13 -8.67 -12.66 -1.31
CA ASN A 13 -8.94 -12.23 0.06
C ASN A 13 -8.81 -13.44 0.97
N ILE A 14 -7.76 -13.45 1.77
CA ILE A 14 -7.48 -14.51 2.75
C ILE A 14 -7.12 -13.90 4.11
N SER A 15 -7.72 -12.73 4.40
CA SER A 15 -7.45 -11.94 5.59
C SER A 15 -7.84 -12.69 6.87
N LYS A 16 -7.08 -12.43 7.94
CA LYS A 16 -7.20 -13.02 9.28
C LYS A 16 -7.12 -14.54 9.27
N THR A 17 -6.25 -15.09 8.43
CA THR A 17 -5.95 -16.52 8.39
C THR A 17 -4.56 -16.79 8.98
N GLN A 18 -4.28 -18.07 9.27
CA GLN A 18 -2.97 -18.51 9.75
C GLN A 18 -2.03 -18.93 8.59
N ILE A 19 -2.30 -18.44 7.38
CA ILE A 19 -1.49 -18.79 6.20
C ILE A 19 -0.09 -18.22 6.37
N VAL A 20 0.89 -19.07 6.07
CA VAL A 20 2.31 -18.71 5.97
C VAL A 20 2.74 -18.80 4.51
N GLY A 21 3.75 -18.01 4.14
CA GLY A 21 4.29 -18.03 2.80
C GLY A 21 4.90 -16.71 2.39
N ASP A 22 5.45 -16.68 1.18
CA ASP A 22 6.17 -15.54 0.66
C ASP A 22 5.38 -14.84 -0.46
N LEU A 23 5.40 -13.50 -0.48
CA LEU A 23 4.70 -12.69 -1.48
C LEU A 23 5.18 -12.95 -2.93
N SER A 24 6.36 -13.54 -3.14
CA SER A 24 6.87 -13.92 -4.47
C SER A 24 5.90 -14.80 -5.28
N VAL A 25 4.96 -15.46 -4.62
CA VAL A 25 3.86 -16.19 -5.27
C VAL A 25 2.99 -15.30 -6.18
N PHE A 26 2.96 -13.99 -5.95
CA PHE A 26 2.23 -12.99 -6.74
C PHE A 26 3.07 -12.33 -7.85
N LYS A 27 4.33 -12.75 -8.07
CA LYS A 27 5.23 -12.10 -9.04
C LYS A 27 4.67 -12.04 -10.47
N SER A 28 3.78 -12.97 -10.82
CA SER A 28 3.22 -13.10 -12.17
C SER A 28 1.69 -13.09 -12.16
N THR A 29 1.08 -12.13 -11.44
CA THR A 29 -0.38 -11.94 -11.41
C THR A 29 -0.80 -10.64 -12.08
N PRO A 30 -0.62 -10.47 -13.41
CA PRO A 30 -0.84 -9.19 -14.09
C PRO A 30 -2.32 -8.73 -14.08
N GLN A 31 -3.26 -9.67 -13.89
CA GLN A 31 -4.69 -9.40 -13.83
C GLN A 31 -5.20 -9.15 -12.40
N LEU A 32 -4.33 -9.22 -11.37
CA LEU A 32 -4.76 -9.04 -9.99
C LEU A 32 -5.21 -7.60 -9.76
N ARG A 33 -6.44 -7.45 -9.28
CA ARG A 33 -7.10 -6.18 -9.03
C ARG A 33 -7.28 -5.91 -7.55
N LYS A 34 -7.51 -6.95 -6.74
CA LYS A 34 -7.71 -6.80 -5.30
C LYS A 34 -6.95 -7.88 -4.55
N LEU A 35 -6.11 -7.45 -3.62
CA LEU A 35 -5.40 -8.32 -2.70
C LEU A 35 -5.60 -7.82 -1.27
N SER A 36 -6.20 -8.65 -0.42
CA SER A 36 -6.24 -8.44 1.02
C SER A 36 -5.66 -9.66 1.73
N LEU A 37 -4.56 -9.42 2.45
CA LEU A 37 -3.86 -10.35 3.34
C LEU A 37 -3.90 -9.83 4.79
N PHE A 38 -4.81 -8.93 5.10
CA PHE A 38 -4.88 -8.25 6.39
C PHE A 38 -4.84 -9.25 7.56
N GLY A 39 -3.94 -9.05 8.51
CA GLY A 39 -3.86 -9.90 9.71
C GLY A 39 -3.17 -11.25 9.49
N CYS A 40 -2.58 -11.49 8.32
CA CYS A 40 -1.80 -12.70 8.04
C CYS A 40 -0.33 -12.50 8.46
N SER A 41 -0.05 -12.59 9.76
CA SER A 41 1.29 -12.34 10.35
C SER A 41 2.38 -13.33 9.92
N GLY A 42 1.99 -14.47 9.34
CA GLY A 42 2.87 -15.50 8.80
C GLY A 42 3.38 -15.23 7.39
N ILE A 43 2.89 -14.18 6.72
CA ILE A 43 3.33 -13.80 5.37
C ILE A 43 4.64 -13.01 5.44
N THR A 44 5.60 -13.38 4.59
CA THR A 44 6.90 -12.72 4.41
C THR A 44 7.07 -12.22 2.99
N GLY A 45 8.18 -11.52 2.73
CA GLY A 45 8.62 -11.16 1.39
C GLY A 45 8.61 -9.66 1.12
N ASP A 46 9.10 -9.31 -0.07
CA ASP A 46 9.25 -7.93 -0.51
C ASP A 46 8.02 -7.45 -1.28
N ILE A 47 7.44 -6.33 -0.85
CA ILE A 47 6.25 -5.73 -1.48
C ILE A 47 6.48 -5.23 -2.91
N THR A 48 7.73 -5.07 -3.34
CA THR A 48 8.07 -4.68 -4.73
C THR A 48 7.66 -5.74 -5.76
N VAL A 49 7.31 -6.95 -5.32
CA VAL A 49 6.75 -8.00 -6.18
C VAL A 49 5.54 -7.52 -7.00
N PHE A 50 4.79 -6.53 -6.50
CA PHE A 50 3.61 -6.01 -7.18
C PHE A 50 3.92 -4.98 -8.28
N GLU A 51 5.19 -4.64 -8.55
CA GLU A 51 5.56 -3.67 -9.60
C GLU A 51 4.96 -3.99 -10.97
N ASN A 52 4.79 -5.29 -11.28
CA ASN A 52 4.23 -5.80 -12.53
C ASN A 52 2.74 -6.15 -12.43
N THR A 53 2.01 -5.55 -11.48
CA THR A 53 0.56 -5.73 -11.28
C THR A 53 -0.21 -4.43 -11.56
N PRO A 54 -0.19 -3.91 -12.80
CA PRO A 54 -0.69 -2.57 -13.10
C PRO A 54 -2.20 -2.40 -12.90
N GLN A 55 -2.95 -3.51 -12.83
CA GLN A 55 -4.40 -3.53 -12.62
C GLN A 55 -4.81 -3.46 -11.14
N LEU A 56 -3.85 -3.43 -10.21
CA LEU A 56 -4.15 -3.42 -8.78
C LEU A 56 -4.90 -2.15 -8.38
N GLN A 57 -6.08 -2.34 -7.79
CA GLN A 57 -6.98 -1.30 -7.30
C GLN A 57 -6.95 -1.23 -5.78
N LEU A 58 -6.84 -2.39 -5.11
CA LEU A 58 -6.78 -2.49 -3.66
C LEU A 58 -5.62 -3.40 -3.26
N LEU A 59 -4.74 -2.87 -2.41
CA LEU A 59 -3.69 -3.62 -1.74
C LEU A 59 -3.79 -3.40 -0.23
N ASP A 60 -4.10 -4.46 0.49
CA ASP A 60 -4.23 -4.45 1.94
C ASP A 60 -3.35 -5.53 2.57
N LEU A 61 -2.24 -5.07 3.14
CA LEU A 61 -1.25 -5.88 3.85
C LEU A 61 -1.10 -5.40 5.30
N TYR A 62 -2.17 -4.84 5.89
CA TYR A 62 -2.15 -4.40 7.28
C TYR A 62 -1.91 -5.58 8.24
N MET A 63 -1.24 -5.36 9.36
CA MET A 63 -0.85 -6.41 10.32
C MET A 63 -0.01 -7.57 9.72
N CYS A 64 0.63 -7.36 8.56
CA CYS A 64 1.62 -8.28 7.99
C CYS A 64 3.04 -7.82 8.35
N SER A 65 3.41 -8.00 9.62
CA SER A 65 4.60 -7.37 10.22
C SER A 65 5.97 -7.86 9.71
N ARG A 66 6.00 -8.93 8.90
CA ARG A 66 7.24 -9.53 8.37
C ARG A 66 7.55 -9.15 6.93
N LEU A 67 6.81 -8.20 6.37
CA LEU A 67 7.02 -7.70 5.01
C LEU A 67 8.15 -6.68 4.95
N THR A 68 8.90 -6.70 3.86
CA THR A 68 10.01 -5.78 3.59
C THR A 68 9.76 -4.99 2.30
N GLY A 69 10.66 -4.06 1.98
CA GLY A 69 10.71 -3.40 0.69
C GLY A 69 10.53 -1.89 0.77
N SER A 70 10.26 -1.28 -0.39
CA SER A 70 10.13 0.17 -0.53
C SER A 70 8.85 0.55 -1.27
N LEU A 71 8.22 1.66 -0.88
CA LEU A 71 7.02 2.21 -1.57
C LEU A 71 7.24 2.65 -3.02
N ASN A 72 8.46 2.61 -3.54
CA ASN A 72 8.77 3.07 -4.89
C ASN A 72 7.99 2.33 -6.00
N PHE A 73 7.54 1.08 -5.78
CA PHE A 73 6.75 0.32 -6.77
C PHE A 73 5.35 0.91 -7.00
N VAL A 74 4.80 1.65 -6.03
CA VAL A 74 3.43 2.18 -6.08
C VAL A 74 3.23 3.11 -7.27
N LYS A 75 4.30 3.75 -7.78
CA LYS A 75 4.25 4.59 -8.99
C LYS A 75 3.84 3.83 -10.25
N TYR A 76 4.00 2.50 -10.27
CA TYR A 76 3.58 1.63 -11.37
C TYR A 76 2.10 1.20 -11.27
N LEU A 77 1.46 1.43 -10.13
CA LEU A 77 0.08 1.03 -9.85
C LEU A 77 -0.91 2.14 -10.18
N SER A 78 -1.06 2.45 -11.47
CA SER A 78 -1.91 3.56 -11.94
C SER A 78 -3.40 3.40 -11.57
N GLN A 79 -3.85 2.18 -11.30
CA GLN A 79 -5.23 1.87 -10.93
C GLN A 79 -5.49 1.87 -9.42
N LEU A 80 -4.45 2.03 -8.60
CA LEU A 80 -4.55 1.86 -7.15
C LEU A 80 -5.41 2.96 -6.53
N SER A 81 -6.47 2.55 -5.84
CA SER A 81 -7.37 3.43 -5.09
C SER A 81 -7.18 3.31 -3.58
N ASN A 82 -6.82 2.13 -3.08
CA ASN A 82 -6.67 1.86 -1.65
C ASN A 82 -5.33 1.16 -1.40
N LEU A 83 -4.52 1.75 -0.52
CA LEU A 83 -3.25 1.19 -0.09
C LEU A 83 -3.17 1.16 1.43
N THR A 84 -3.14 -0.05 1.98
CA THR A 84 -2.97 -0.26 3.41
C THR A 84 -1.76 -1.14 3.66
N LEU A 85 -0.79 -0.66 4.44
CA LEU A 85 0.46 -1.36 4.74
C LEU A 85 0.83 -1.19 6.21
N ASP A 86 1.42 -2.22 6.82
CA ASP A 86 1.93 -2.15 8.20
C ASP A 86 3.14 -3.07 8.38
N SER A 87 4.32 -2.46 8.52
CA SER A 87 5.57 -3.14 8.85
C SER A 87 6.71 -2.14 9.06
N SER A 88 7.50 -2.36 10.10
CA SER A 88 8.69 -1.55 10.42
C SER A 88 9.86 -1.76 9.48
N MET A 89 9.79 -2.76 8.59
CA MET A 89 10.81 -3.04 7.59
C MET A 89 10.46 -2.46 6.21
N ILE A 90 9.29 -1.83 6.06
CA ILE A 90 8.94 -1.12 4.83
C ILE A 90 9.40 0.34 4.92
N THR A 91 10.12 0.77 3.89
CA THR A 91 10.70 2.12 3.77
C THR A 91 10.06 2.90 2.62
N GLY A 92 10.33 4.21 2.55
CA GLY A 92 9.95 5.03 1.40
C GLY A 92 9.52 6.42 1.80
N ASN A 93 8.82 7.08 0.90
CA ASN A 93 8.21 8.39 1.12
C ASN A 93 6.97 8.56 0.24
N PHE A 94 6.28 9.67 0.38
CA PHE A 94 5.05 9.98 -0.35
C PHE A 94 5.22 10.41 -1.81
N SER A 95 6.43 10.37 -2.39
CA SER A 95 6.66 10.86 -3.76
C SER A 95 5.90 10.10 -4.85
N PHE A 96 5.47 8.86 -4.57
CA PHE A 96 4.61 8.08 -5.47
C PHE A 96 3.26 8.76 -5.75
N LEU A 97 2.79 9.64 -4.85
CA LEU A 97 1.54 10.38 -5.03
C LEU A 97 1.51 11.26 -6.28
N LYS A 98 2.68 11.64 -6.82
CA LYS A 98 2.77 12.34 -8.11
C LYS A 98 2.22 11.52 -9.29
N HIS A 99 2.22 10.20 -9.17
CA HIS A 99 1.79 9.25 -10.21
C HIS A 99 0.47 8.56 -9.87
N SER A 100 0.19 8.33 -8.57
CA SER A 100 -0.98 7.60 -8.08
C SER A 100 -2.25 8.47 -8.08
N THR A 101 -2.69 8.86 -9.27
CA THR A 101 -3.84 9.77 -9.45
C THR A 101 -5.17 9.16 -8.99
N LYS A 102 -5.33 7.84 -8.91
CA LYS A 102 -6.58 7.21 -8.45
C LYS A 102 -6.66 6.95 -6.94
N LEU A 103 -5.58 7.25 -6.20
CA LEU A 103 -5.48 6.91 -4.79
C LEU A 103 -6.44 7.78 -3.95
N LYS A 104 -7.30 7.11 -3.19
CA LYS A 104 -8.31 7.69 -2.32
C LYS A 104 -8.05 7.37 -0.85
N GLU A 105 -7.44 6.23 -0.56
CA GLU A 105 -7.18 5.82 0.81
C GLU A 105 -5.75 5.36 1.00
N ILE A 106 -5.11 5.93 2.02
CA ILE A 106 -3.79 5.54 2.49
C ILE A 106 -3.88 5.26 3.97
N ARG A 107 -3.45 4.07 4.37
CA ARG A 107 -3.36 3.68 5.77
C ARG A 107 -2.01 2.99 6.01
N PHE A 108 -1.13 3.66 6.75
CA PHE A 108 0.21 3.21 7.04
C PHE A 108 0.40 3.02 8.54
N GLY A 109 0.79 1.80 8.95
CA GLY A 109 1.11 1.44 10.33
C GLY A 109 2.58 1.13 10.52
N SER A 110 3.19 1.68 11.58
CA SER A 110 4.51 1.27 12.06
C SER A 110 5.61 1.22 10.98
N MET A 111 5.62 2.14 10.02
CA MET A 111 6.55 2.15 8.89
C MET A 111 7.80 3.02 9.15
N GLN A 112 8.77 2.98 8.23
CA GLN A 112 9.96 3.85 8.23
C GLN A 112 9.87 4.88 7.09
N LEU A 113 8.75 5.61 7.01
CA LEU A 113 8.49 6.58 5.94
C LEU A 113 9.15 7.92 6.24
N GLY A 114 10.04 8.35 5.34
CA GLY A 114 10.45 9.74 5.29
C GLY A 114 9.42 10.59 4.55
N GLY A 115 9.50 11.91 4.74
CA GLY A 115 8.84 12.86 3.86
C GLY A 115 8.06 13.94 4.59
N ASN A 116 7.76 15.00 3.85
CA ASN A 116 7.02 16.14 4.37
C ASN A 116 5.55 16.05 3.94
N LEU A 117 4.62 16.36 4.84
CA LEU A 117 3.19 16.41 4.56
C LEU A 117 2.79 17.46 3.51
N SER A 118 3.68 18.39 3.13
CA SER A 118 3.45 19.38 2.06
C SER A 118 3.10 18.75 0.71
N ILE A 119 3.47 17.49 0.47
CA ILE A 119 3.05 16.72 -0.71
C ILE A 119 1.51 16.59 -0.83
N PHE A 120 0.79 16.71 0.30
CA PHE A 120 -0.67 16.65 0.35
C PHE A 120 -1.32 18.04 0.22
N GLN A 121 -0.55 19.12 0.07
CA GLN A 121 -1.11 20.46 -0.06
C GLN A 121 -2.05 20.53 -1.28
N GLY A 122 -3.32 20.87 -1.03
CA GLY A 122 -4.34 20.92 -2.08
C GLY A 122 -4.76 19.55 -2.63
N CYS A 123 -4.45 18.46 -1.92
CA CYS A 123 -4.87 17.12 -2.31
C CYS A 123 -6.39 16.97 -2.21
N ASN A 124 -7.08 17.10 -3.35
CA ASN A 124 -8.54 16.99 -3.41
C ASN A 124 -9.01 15.57 -3.76
N ARG A 125 -8.13 14.57 -3.78
CA ARG A 125 -8.49 13.20 -4.22
C ARG A 125 -8.53 12.22 -3.06
N LEU A 126 -7.64 12.42 -2.10
CA LEU A 126 -7.54 11.57 -0.93
C LEU A 126 -8.73 11.81 0.00
N GLN A 127 -9.33 10.71 0.42
CA GLN A 127 -10.49 10.63 1.30
C GLN A 127 -10.12 10.18 2.70
N VAL A 128 -9.14 9.28 2.80
CA VAL A 128 -8.64 8.75 4.06
C VAL A 128 -7.12 8.82 4.06
N LEU A 129 -6.57 9.43 5.11
CA LEU A 129 -5.14 9.40 5.41
C LEU A 129 -4.93 8.99 6.86
N VAL A 130 -4.35 7.81 7.05
CA VAL A 130 -3.94 7.33 8.37
C VAL A 130 -2.44 7.03 8.32
N ILE A 131 -1.68 7.68 9.19
CA ILE A 131 -0.25 7.44 9.39
C ILE A 131 -0.06 7.22 10.90
N LEU A 132 0.25 5.99 11.29
CA LEU A 132 0.43 5.60 12.69
C LEU A 132 1.88 5.28 12.98
N SER A 133 2.37 5.77 14.11
CA SER A 133 3.66 5.40 14.70
C SER A 133 4.89 5.64 13.81
N ASP A 134 4.80 6.52 12.81
CA ASP A 134 5.93 6.92 11.99
C ASP A 134 6.65 8.14 12.59
N ARG A 135 7.97 8.02 12.78
CA ARG A 135 8.78 9.06 13.42
C ARG A 135 9.55 9.94 12.43
N LYS A 136 9.51 9.62 11.14
CA LYS A 136 10.30 10.28 10.09
C LYS A 136 9.43 11.16 9.18
N VAL A 137 8.11 11.01 9.23
CA VAL A 137 7.15 11.93 8.61
C VAL A 137 7.13 13.26 9.37
N ASN A 138 7.27 14.38 8.64
CA ASN A 138 7.31 15.73 9.22
C ASN A 138 6.42 16.71 8.45
N GLY A 139 6.32 17.95 8.94
CA GLY A 139 5.50 19.01 8.32
C GLY A 139 4.39 19.50 9.25
N THR A 140 3.43 20.22 8.69
CA THR A 140 2.34 20.83 9.47
C THR A 140 0.99 20.29 9.00
N ILE A 141 0.04 20.08 9.92
CA ILE A 141 -1.31 19.63 9.59
C ILE A 141 -2.11 20.67 8.78
N LYS A 142 -1.67 21.94 8.77
CA LYS A 142 -2.29 23.01 7.98
C LYS A 142 -2.33 22.71 6.48
N VAL A 143 -1.47 21.82 5.98
CA VAL A 143 -1.47 21.37 4.58
C VAL A 143 -2.82 20.78 4.14
N PHE A 144 -3.61 20.26 5.09
CA PHE A 144 -4.90 19.63 4.81
C PHE A 144 -6.07 20.62 4.76
N SER A 145 -5.88 21.91 5.10
CA SER A 145 -6.98 22.89 5.16
C SER A 145 -7.71 23.12 3.83
N GLY A 146 -7.09 22.74 2.70
CA GLY A 146 -7.68 22.79 1.36
C GLY A 146 -8.10 21.44 0.78
N CYS A 147 -7.99 20.34 1.54
CA CYS A 147 -8.33 19.00 1.07
C CYS A 147 -9.83 18.72 1.28
N LYS A 148 -10.65 19.04 0.27
CA LYS A 148 -12.13 19.04 0.41
C LYS A 148 -12.76 17.66 0.61
N ASN A 149 -12.06 16.59 0.22
CA ASN A 149 -12.57 15.24 0.24
C ASN A 149 -12.04 14.41 1.41
N LEU A 150 -11.16 14.97 2.25
CA LEU A 150 -10.64 14.27 3.41
C LEU A 150 -11.75 14.20 4.48
N HIS A 151 -12.16 12.99 4.83
CA HIS A 151 -13.17 12.73 5.85
C HIS A 151 -12.49 12.32 7.17
N GLU A 152 -13.20 12.52 8.28
CA GLU A 152 -12.79 12.07 9.63
C GLU A 152 -12.78 10.55 9.79
#